data_AF-A0A3B9QI50-F1
#
_entry.id   AF-A0A3B9QI50-F1
#
_cell.length_a   1.000
_cell.length_b   1.000
_cell.length_c   1.000
_cell.angle_alpha   90.00
_cell.angle_beta   90.00
_cell.angle_gamma   90.00
#
_symmetry.space_group_name_H-M   'P 1'
#
loop_
_entity.id
_entity.type
_entity.pdbx_description
1 polymer ?
#
loop_
_entity_poly.entity_id
_entity_poly.type
_entity_poly.pdbx_seq_one_letter_code
_entity_poly.pdbx_strand_id
1 'polypeptide(L)'
;MEQSATFGAMTEGTALDWKIIAAHNQQLASSVASRVLDHLRLLEGDHGGFSVDRMEHSLQTATRAYRANKSDEYVVCALLHDIGDTLGSYNHPDIAVAILKPFVSEEHLWMVEQHGIFQGYNFFHYLGLDRNMRDQFQGHPAY
;
A
#
# COMPACT_ATOMS: atom_id res chain seq x y z
N MET A 1 -17.11 -14.77 -27.30
CA MET A 1 -16.51 -13.46 -27.62
C MET A 1 -16.82 -12.56 -26.46
N GLU A 2 -15.81 -11.98 -25.82
CA GLU A 2 -16.04 -10.95 -24.80
C GLU A 2 -16.61 -9.70 -25.48
N GLN A 3 -17.67 -9.14 -24.91
CA GLN A 3 -18.26 -7.91 -25.39
C GLN A 3 -17.38 -6.72 -25.01
N SER A 4 -17.33 -5.69 -25.85
CA SER A 4 -16.60 -4.44 -25.60
C SER A 4 -17.51 -3.24 -25.86
N ALA A 5 -17.23 -2.12 -25.20
CA ALA A 5 -17.83 -0.85 -25.57
C ALA A 5 -17.46 -0.47 -27.02
N THR A 6 -18.36 0.22 -27.70
CA THR A 6 -18.23 0.53 -29.14
C THR A 6 -17.98 2.00 -29.46
N PHE A 7 -18.08 2.89 -28.46
CA PHE A 7 -17.91 4.32 -28.65
C PHE A 7 -16.45 4.71 -28.98
N GLY A 8 -16.26 5.74 -29.79
CA GLY A 8 -14.95 6.35 -30.06
C GLY A 8 -14.60 7.46 -29.08
N ALA A 9 -15.61 8.19 -28.60
CA ALA A 9 -15.49 9.18 -27.53
C ALA A 9 -16.44 8.87 -26.37
N MET A 10 -16.05 9.14 -25.11
CA MET A 10 -16.89 8.85 -23.94
C MET A 10 -18.26 9.54 -23.99
N THR A 11 -18.36 10.70 -24.66
CA THR A 11 -19.63 11.44 -24.90
C THR A 11 -20.62 10.69 -25.78
N GLU A 12 -20.16 9.69 -26.54
CA GLU A 12 -20.97 8.86 -27.44
C GLU A 12 -21.36 7.53 -26.77
N GLY A 13 -20.92 7.28 -25.53
CA GLY A 13 -21.17 6.04 -24.82
C GLY A 13 -22.65 5.81 -24.54
N THR A 14 -23.11 4.59 -24.81
CA THR A 14 -24.49 4.18 -24.53
C THR A 14 -24.61 3.49 -23.17
N ALA A 15 -25.84 3.38 -22.66
CA ALA A 15 -26.10 2.61 -21.44
C ALA A 15 -25.67 1.14 -21.55
N LEU A 16 -25.67 0.56 -22.77
CA LEU A 16 -25.19 -0.80 -23.00
C LEU A 16 -23.66 -0.88 -22.87
N ASP A 17 -22.93 0.08 -23.47
CA ASP A 17 -21.46 0.16 -23.37
C ASP A 17 -21.01 0.23 -21.90
N TRP A 18 -21.69 1.06 -21.10
CA TRP A 18 -21.38 1.19 -19.67
C TRP A 18 -21.72 -0.06 -18.86
N LYS A 19 -22.78 -0.80 -19.21
CA LYS A 19 -23.07 -2.11 -18.60
C LYS A 19 -21.97 -3.12 -18.90
N ILE A 20 -21.46 -3.14 -20.14
CA ILE A 20 -20.34 -3.99 -20.52
C ILE A 20 -19.09 -3.63 -19.71
N ILE A 21 -18.72 -2.34 -19.66
CA ILE A 21 -17.56 -1.84 -18.88
C ILE A 21 -17.70 -2.20 -17.39
N ALA A 22 -18.89 -1.99 -16.81
CA ALA A 22 -19.14 -2.30 -15.41
C ALA A 22 -18.97 -3.80 -15.11
N ALA A 23 -19.43 -4.68 -16.00
CA ALA A 23 -19.25 -6.12 -15.85
C ALA A 23 -17.76 -6.53 -15.87
N HIS A 24 -16.98 -5.97 -16.80
CA HIS A 24 -15.52 -6.17 -16.84
C HIS A 24 -14.83 -5.63 -15.59
N ASN A 25 -15.21 -4.42 -15.14
CA ASN A 25 -14.64 -3.84 -13.93
C ASN A 25 -14.95 -4.67 -12.68
N GLN A 26 -16.15 -5.25 -12.57
CA GLN A 26 -16.50 -6.13 -11.46
C GLN A 26 -15.63 -7.40 -11.43
N GLN A 27 -15.38 -8.01 -12.60
CA GLN A 27 -14.48 -9.16 -12.71
C GLN A 27 -13.02 -8.80 -12.42
N LEU A 28 -12.58 -7.62 -12.86
CA LEU A 28 -11.25 -7.12 -12.54
C LEU A 28 -11.12 -6.90 -11.02
N ALA A 29 -12.08 -6.22 -10.41
CA ALA A 29 -12.07 -5.91 -8.97
C ALA A 29 -12.04 -7.17 -8.09
N SER A 30 -12.76 -8.25 -8.47
CA SER A 30 -12.81 -9.48 -7.68
C SER A 30 -11.47 -10.22 -7.58
N SER A 31 -10.52 -9.93 -8.48
CA SER A 31 -9.18 -10.53 -8.52
C SER A 31 -8.07 -9.57 -8.07
N VAL A 32 -8.41 -8.44 -7.44
CA VAL A 32 -7.44 -7.41 -7.04
C VAL A 32 -6.36 -7.91 -6.10
N ALA A 33 -6.71 -8.80 -5.16
CA ALA A 33 -5.75 -9.34 -4.19
C ALA A 33 -4.57 -10.05 -4.87
N SER A 34 -4.83 -10.86 -5.90
CA SER A 34 -3.78 -11.55 -6.65
C SER A 34 -2.84 -10.57 -7.34
N ARG A 35 -3.36 -9.52 -7.98
CA ARG A 35 -2.54 -8.50 -8.62
C ARG A 35 -1.73 -7.69 -7.61
N VAL A 36 -2.30 -7.36 -6.46
CA VAL A 36 -1.55 -6.69 -5.37
C VAL A 36 -0.37 -7.55 -4.92
N LEU A 37 -0.56 -8.87 -4.79
CA LEU A 37 0.54 -9.79 -4.47
C LEU A 37 1.56 -9.90 -5.61
N ASP A 38 1.14 -9.87 -6.87
CA ASP A 38 2.06 -9.84 -8.00
C ASP A 38 2.91 -8.56 -8.01
N HIS A 39 2.32 -7.41 -7.67
CA HIS A 39 3.05 -6.15 -7.50
C HIS A 39 3.98 -6.18 -6.29
N LEU A 40 3.56 -6.78 -5.17
CA LEU A 40 4.42 -6.94 -3.99
C LEU A 40 5.69 -7.74 -4.31
N ARG A 41 5.59 -8.78 -5.16
CA ARG A 41 6.75 -9.57 -5.61
C ARG A 41 7.76 -8.78 -6.44
N LEU A 42 7.39 -7.61 -6.98
CA LEU A 42 8.35 -6.74 -7.68
C LEU A 42 9.41 -6.15 -6.72
N LEU A 43 9.19 -6.25 -5.41
CA LEU A 43 10.15 -5.86 -4.37
C LEU A 43 11.26 -6.89 -4.15
N GLU A 44 11.18 -8.07 -4.77
CA GLU A 44 12.21 -9.11 -4.66
C GLU A 44 13.52 -8.62 -5.32
N GLY A 45 14.63 -8.81 -4.60
CA GLY A 45 15.97 -8.44 -5.07
C GLY A 45 16.35 -6.96 -4.94
N ASP A 46 15.41 -6.05 -4.66
CA ASP A 46 15.76 -4.65 -4.35
C ASP A 46 16.19 -4.50 -2.89
N HIS A 47 17.49 -4.32 -2.68
CA HIS A 47 18.06 -4.16 -1.35
C HIS A 47 18.12 -2.70 -0.90
N GLY A 48 18.16 -1.72 -1.81
CA GLY A 48 18.35 -0.31 -1.43
C GLY A 48 19.54 -0.01 -0.49
N GLY A 49 20.53 -0.92 -0.39
CA GLY A 49 21.63 -0.84 0.57
C GLY A 49 21.38 -1.47 1.95
N PHE A 50 20.19 -2.03 2.20
CA PHE A 50 19.86 -2.81 3.41
C PHE A 50 20.40 -4.25 3.34
N SER A 51 20.39 -4.93 4.49
CA SER A 51 20.87 -6.31 4.62
C SER A 51 19.95 -7.37 4.04
N VAL A 52 18.70 -7.01 3.76
CA VAL A 52 17.67 -7.86 3.16
C VAL A 52 16.96 -7.06 2.08
N ASP A 53 16.36 -7.75 1.11
CA ASP A 53 15.54 -7.07 0.10
C ASP A 53 14.20 -6.59 0.68
N ARG A 54 13.52 -5.75 -0.10
CA ARG A 54 12.29 -5.10 0.34
C ARG A 54 11.12 -6.08 0.47
N MET A 55 11.11 -7.16 -0.32
CA MET A 55 10.13 -8.24 -0.17
C MET A 55 10.32 -8.99 1.16
N GLU A 56 11.56 -9.37 1.48
CA GLU A 56 11.91 -10.02 2.74
C GLU A 56 11.57 -9.11 3.94
N HIS A 57 11.93 -7.83 3.89
CA HIS A 57 11.54 -6.85 4.92
C HIS A 57 10.03 -6.80 5.14
N SER A 58 9.24 -6.76 4.06
CA SER A 58 7.78 -6.75 4.11
C SER A 58 7.24 -8.03 4.79
N LEU A 59 7.76 -9.20 4.40
CA LEU A 59 7.39 -10.49 5.00
C LEU A 59 7.79 -10.59 6.47
N GLN A 60 8.99 -10.12 6.84
CA GLN A 60 9.44 -10.11 8.23
C GLN A 60 8.55 -9.22 9.09
N THR A 61 8.19 -8.03 8.60
CA THR A 61 7.35 -7.06 9.31
C THR A 61 5.95 -7.63 9.55
N ALA A 62 5.31 -8.17 8.52
CA ALA A 62 4.02 -8.87 8.64
C ALA A 62 4.08 -10.10 9.54
N THR A 63 5.15 -10.90 9.46
CA THR A 63 5.34 -12.08 10.32
C THR A 63 5.46 -11.69 11.79
N ARG A 64 6.16 -10.60 12.11
CA ARG A 64 6.27 -10.07 13.48
C ARG A 64 4.91 -9.59 13.98
N ALA A 65 4.15 -8.89 13.14
CA ALA A 65 2.78 -8.46 13.47
C ALA A 65 1.86 -9.66 13.76
N TYR A 66 1.91 -10.69 12.91
CA TYR A 66 1.14 -11.92 13.09
C TYR A 66 1.50 -12.64 14.39
N ARG A 67 2.80 -12.80 14.68
CA ARG A 67 3.28 -13.41 15.93
C ARG A 67 2.95 -12.58 17.18
N ALA A 68 2.75 -11.28 17.01
CA ALA A 68 2.28 -10.39 18.07
C ALA A 68 0.74 -10.42 18.24
N ASN A 69 0.04 -11.36 17.57
CA ASN A 69 -1.41 -11.53 17.63
C ASN A 69 -2.18 -10.24 17.27
N LYS A 70 -1.66 -9.50 16.30
CA LYS A 70 -2.36 -8.35 15.69
C LYS A 70 -3.48 -8.84 14.79
N SER A 71 -4.44 -7.96 14.48
CA SER A 71 -5.54 -8.27 13.55
C SER A 71 -5.02 -8.55 12.14
N ASP A 72 -5.77 -9.31 11.35
CA ASP A 72 -5.45 -9.58 9.95
C ASP A 72 -5.23 -8.29 9.16
N GLU A 73 -6.04 -7.28 9.45
CA GLU A 73 -5.95 -5.94 8.86
C GLU A 73 -4.59 -5.26 9.15
N TYR A 74 -4.12 -5.33 10.40
CA TYR A 74 -2.80 -4.82 10.77
C TYR A 74 -1.69 -5.61 10.07
N VAL A 75 -1.82 -6.95 9.99
CA VAL A 75 -0.84 -7.81 9.33
C VAL A 75 -0.76 -7.48 7.83
N VAL A 76 -1.89 -7.23 7.18
CA VAL A 76 -1.94 -6.80 5.77
C VAL A 76 -1.32 -5.42 5.60
N CYS A 77 -1.60 -4.46 6.49
CA CYS A 77 -0.95 -3.15 6.46
C CYS A 77 0.57 -3.27 6.62
N ALA A 78 1.04 -4.09 7.55
CA ALA A 78 2.45 -4.40 7.75
C ALA A 78 3.09 -5.06 6.52
N LEU A 79 2.36 -5.93 5.81
CA LEU A 79 2.85 -6.57 4.60
C LEU A 79 2.97 -5.59 3.42
N LEU A 80 2.04 -4.63 3.31
CA LEU A 80 1.91 -3.76 2.15
C LEU A 80 2.47 -2.35 2.36
N HIS A 81 2.98 -2.01 3.55
CA HIS A 81 3.39 -0.63 3.87
C HIS A 81 4.42 -0.03 2.89
N ASP A 82 5.30 -0.87 2.33
CA ASP A 82 6.37 -0.48 1.40
C ASP A 82 6.06 -0.84 -0.08
N ILE A 83 4.86 -1.32 -0.42
CA ILE A 83 4.53 -1.73 -1.81
C ILE A 83 4.69 -0.59 -2.83
N GLY A 84 4.63 0.65 -2.37
CA GLY A 84 4.81 1.84 -3.18
C GLY A 84 6.25 2.10 -3.66
N ASP A 85 7.27 1.42 -3.12
CA ASP A 85 8.69 1.73 -3.38
C ASP A 85 9.05 1.68 -4.88
N THR A 86 8.37 0.83 -5.65
CA THR A 86 8.61 0.70 -7.11
C THR A 86 8.08 1.87 -7.94
N LEU A 87 7.25 2.74 -7.37
CA LEU A 87 6.54 3.81 -8.08
C LEU A 87 6.70 5.18 -7.43
N GLY A 88 6.76 5.24 -6.10
CA GLY A 88 6.82 6.48 -5.32
C GLY A 88 8.24 6.82 -4.91
N SER A 89 8.87 7.79 -5.59
CA SER A 89 10.26 8.15 -5.30
C SER A 89 10.48 8.81 -3.93
N TYR A 90 9.48 9.52 -3.42
CA TYR A 90 9.57 10.27 -2.14
C TYR A 90 8.35 10.08 -1.23
N ASN A 91 7.34 9.38 -1.72
CA ASN A 91 6.02 9.29 -1.12
C ASN A 91 5.40 7.90 -1.33
N HIS A 92 6.24 6.87 -1.29
CA HIS A 92 5.80 5.47 -1.35
C HIS A 92 4.66 5.12 -0.37
N PRO A 93 4.53 5.70 0.84
CA PRO A 93 3.43 5.38 1.74
C PRO A 93 2.07 5.80 1.15
N ASP A 94 2.01 6.88 0.38
CA ASP A 94 0.75 7.36 -0.24
C ASP A 94 0.17 6.32 -1.20
N ILE A 95 1.03 5.58 -1.89
CA ILE A 95 0.61 4.53 -2.82
C ILE A 95 0.05 3.33 -2.03
N ALA A 96 0.72 2.94 -0.94
CA ALA A 96 0.21 1.89 -0.06
C ALA A 96 -1.15 2.28 0.55
N VAL A 97 -1.29 3.53 1.01
CA VAL A 97 -2.54 4.09 1.53
C VAL A 97 -3.65 4.02 0.47
N ALA A 98 -3.37 4.41 -0.77
CA ALA A 98 -4.37 4.37 -1.85
C ALA A 98 -4.89 2.95 -2.13
N ILE A 99 -4.00 1.94 -2.05
CA ILE A 99 -4.37 0.52 -2.22
C ILE A 99 -5.24 0.03 -1.04
N LEU A 100 -4.87 0.39 0.18
CA LEU A 100 -5.50 -0.12 1.41
C LEU A 100 -6.81 0.60 1.78
N LYS A 101 -6.99 1.86 1.36
CA LYS A 101 -8.10 2.73 1.75
C LYS A 101 -9.50 2.11 1.68
N PRO A 102 -9.85 1.27 0.69
CA PRO A 102 -11.18 0.66 0.63
C PRO A 102 -11.40 -0.47 1.65
N PHE A 103 -10.36 -0.96 2.34
CA PHE A 103 -10.36 -2.25 3.04
C PHE A 103 -9.98 -2.18 4.52
N VAL A 104 -9.37 -1.07 4.97
CA VAL A 104 -8.82 -0.94 6.33
C VAL A 104 -9.29 0.35 7.00
N SER A 105 -9.20 0.41 8.32
CA SER A 105 -9.61 1.50 9.21
C SER A 105 -8.73 2.73 9.02
N GLU A 106 -9.28 3.89 9.41
CA GLU A 106 -8.56 5.16 9.33
C GLU A 106 -7.28 5.14 10.18
N GLU A 107 -7.28 4.48 11.34
CA GLU A 107 -6.09 4.35 12.19
C GLU A 107 -4.98 3.53 11.54
N HIS A 108 -5.33 2.43 10.84
CA HIS A 108 -4.34 1.65 10.11
C HIS A 108 -3.82 2.37 8.86
N LEU A 109 -4.68 3.10 8.15
CA LEU A 109 -4.23 3.96 7.04
C LEU A 109 -3.24 5.01 7.53
N TRP A 110 -3.55 5.65 8.66
CA TRP A 110 -2.66 6.64 9.27
C TRP A 110 -1.33 6.01 9.69
N MET A 111 -1.36 4.82 10.32
CA MET A 111 -0.14 4.09 10.66
C MET A 111 0.72 3.82 9.42
N VAL A 112 0.12 3.39 8.30
CA VAL A 112 0.84 3.15 7.04
C VAL A 112 1.37 4.46 6.46
N GLU A 113 0.59 5.52 6.44
CA GLU A 113 1.00 6.82 5.91
C GLU A 113 2.20 7.40 6.68
N GLN A 114 2.16 7.30 8.01
CA GLN A 114 3.15 7.94 8.89
C GLN A 114 4.34 7.03 9.24
N HIS A 115 4.36 5.77 8.79
CA HIS A 115 5.35 4.78 9.22
C HIS A 115 6.80 5.28 9.03
N GLY A 116 7.05 6.04 7.97
CA GLY A 116 8.34 6.63 7.63
C GLY A 116 8.91 7.54 8.72
N ILE A 117 8.07 8.36 9.34
CA ILE A 117 8.46 9.28 10.40
C ILE A 117 8.73 8.50 11.70
N PHE A 118 7.93 7.48 11.99
CA PHE A 118 8.08 6.66 13.19
C PHE A 118 9.33 5.77 13.15
N GLN A 119 9.65 5.17 12.00
CA GLN A 119 10.92 4.43 11.84
C GLN A 119 12.13 5.35 11.97
N GLY A 120 11.98 6.62 11.56
CA GLY A 120 13.01 7.65 11.57
C GLY A 120 13.63 7.86 12.95
N TYR A 121 12.91 7.55 14.04
CA TYR A 121 13.46 7.59 15.40
C TYR A 121 14.77 6.82 15.56
N ASN A 122 14.96 5.75 14.78
CA ASN A 122 16.15 4.90 14.84
C ASN A 122 17.34 5.44 14.03
N PHE A 123 17.14 6.31 13.04
CA PHE A 123 18.23 6.68 12.12
C PHE A 123 18.27 8.13 11.62
N PHE A 124 17.22 8.94 11.79
CA PHE A 124 17.18 10.34 11.33
C PHE A 124 18.36 11.18 11.86
N HIS A 125 18.81 10.94 13.09
CA HIS A 125 19.97 11.61 13.67
C HIS A 125 21.31 11.32 12.96
N TYR A 126 21.43 10.17 12.27
CA TYR A 126 22.59 9.89 11.40
C TYR A 126 22.51 10.63 10.05
N LEU A 127 21.33 11.13 9.68
CA LEU A 127 21.08 11.91 8.47
C LEU A 127 21.00 13.42 8.74
N GLY A 128 21.27 13.87 9.97
CA GLY A 128 21.12 15.27 10.37
C GLY A 128 19.67 15.73 10.55
N LEU A 129 18.72 14.79 10.61
CA LEU A 129 17.30 15.03 10.84
C LEU A 129 16.93 14.83 12.32
N ASP A 130 15.79 15.39 12.73
CA ASP A 130 15.28 15.21 14.09
C ASP A 130 14.71 13.80 14.31
N ARG A 131 15.37 13.00 15.15
CA ARG A 131 14.88 11.67 15.54
C ARG A 131 13.52 11.70 16.25
N ASN A 132 13.16 12.82 16.87
CA ASN A 132 11.90 12.98 17.59
C ASN A 132 10.80 13.58 16.70
N MET A 133 10.99 13.64 15.38
CA MET A 133 9.99 14.19 14.46
C MET A 133 8.60 13.56 14.62
N ARG A 134 8.50 12.29 15.05
CA ARG A 134 7.22 11.65 15.38
C ARG A 134 6.44 12.41 16.44
N ASP A 135 7.09 13.11 17.38
CA ASP A 135 6.43 13.77 18.51
C ASP A 135 5.48 14.89 18.07
N GLN A 136 5.56 15.36 16.82
CA GLN A 136 4.56 16.26 16.23
C GLN A 136 3.15 15.65 16.18
N PHE A 137 3.04 14.32 16.28
CA PHE A 137 1.78 13.57 16.28
C PHE A 137 1.30 13.17 17.68
N GLN A 138 1.97 13.62 18.75
CA GLN A 138 1.52 13.37 20.12
C GLN A 138 0.07 13.83 20.31
N GLY A 139 -0.77 12.92 20.83
CA GLY A 139 -2.20 13.16 21.01
C GLY A 139 -3.09 12.65 19.87
N HIS A 140 -2.52 12.17 18.76
CA HIS A 140 -3.27 11.42 17.76
C HIS A 140 -3.70 10.05 18.34
N PRO A 141 -4.93 9.55 18.07
CA PRO A 141 -5.40 8.26 18.61
C PRO A 141 -4.54 7.05 18.25
N ALA A 142 -3.83 7.11 17.12
CA ALA A 142 -2.97 6.04 16.61
C ALA A 142 -1.46 6.28 16.86
N TYR A 143 -1.10 7.27 17.69
CA TYR A 143 0.30 7.59 18.04
C TYR A 143 1.03 6.46 18.78
#